data_AF-A0A2G2MF96-F1
#
_entry.id   AF-A0A2G2MF96-F1
#
_cell.length_a   1.000
_cell.length_b   1.000
_cell.length_c   1.000
_cell.angle_alpha   90.00
_cell.angle_beta   90.00
_cell.angle_gamma   90.00
#
_symmetry.space_group_name_H-M   'P 1'
#
loop_
_entity.id
_entity.type
_entity.pdbx_description
1 polymer ?
#
loop_
_entity_poly.entity_id
_entity_poly.type
_entity_poly.pdbx_seq_one_letter_code
_entity_poly.pdbx_strand_id
1 'polypeptide(L)'
;MEEKDERYAFPWGFHIGDLTKGSDKMPLYTHTNDGGFCLLYDKVSEVKADALLESLCLELLSKMPHESLKINMFDFGKKKFYSLSPLQHVQLYRTVYNPKMMSDLFSELEKTIVRRHQELLCCNRPSITEHNQKSKLKETYHLVLINLKNFPTDEIELRRIQNFVESASHAGVYIIAFGYHEMEESESKTTQAILNHFKKLKITAGEFAITKEIFEFTELLEDHTFEPLNLEKVELLQEIFSNADLESLMDPENIKLEENTKVE
;
A
#
# COMPACT_ATOMS: atom_id res chain seq x y z
N MET A 1 -1.35 -19.43 21.61
CA MET A 1 -2.50 -18.65 21.10
C MET A 1 -2.06 -17.21 20.79
N GLU A 2 -1.15 -16.64 21.59
CA GLU A 2 -0.55 -15.30 21.37
C GLU A 2 0.16 -15.12 20.02
N GLU A 3 0.95 -16.11 19.55
CA GLU A 3 1.65 -16.01 18.25
C GLU A 3 0.74 -15.89 17.01
N LYS A 4 -0.53 -16.31 17.09
CA LYS A 4 -1.48 -16.15 15.97
C LYS A 4 -2.07 -14.75 15.90
N ASP A 5 -2.25 -14.09 17.05
CA ASP A 5 -2.86 -12.75 17.12
C ASP A 5 -1.85 -11.63 16.80
N GLU A 6 -0.55 -11.81 17.12
CA GLU A 6 0.52 -10.89 16.71
C GLU A 6 0.66 -10.80 15.19
N ARG A 7 0.42 -11.90 14.46
CA ARG A 7 0.48 -11.92 12.99
C ARG A 7 -0.59 -11.04 12.33
N TYR A 8 -1.67 -10.68 13.03
CA TYR A 8 -2.71 -9.79 12.48
C TYR A 8 -2.42 -8.30 12.70
N ALA A 9 -1.30 -7.94 13.32
CA ALA A 9 -0.86 -6.55 13.36
C ALA A 9 -0.33 -6.13 11.98
N PHE A 10 -0.72 -4.94 11.51
CA PHE A 10 -0.04 -4.36 10.35
C PHE A 10 1.43 -4.11 10.71
N PRO A 11 2.38 -4.34 9.79
CA PRO A 11 3.80 -4.08 10.04
C PRO A 11 4.06 -2.67 10.58
N TRP A 12 5.10 -2.52 11.40
CA TRP A 12 5.43 -1.24 12.06
C TRP A 12 6.01 -0.19 11.09
N GLY A 13 6.43 -0.62 9.90
CA GLY A 13 7.04 0.23 8.89
C GLY A 13 6.88 -0.34 7.47
N PHE A 14 6.95 0.55 6.47
CA PHE A 14 7.15 0.17 5.07
C PHE A 14 8.64 0.03 4.81
N HIS A 15 9.08 -1.17 4.46
CA HIS A 15 10.46 -1.43 4.10
C HIS A 15 10.75 -0.79 2.74
N ILE A 16 11.67 0.18 2.68
CA ILE A 16 11.97 0.88 1.42
C ILE A 16 13.34 0.49 0.84
N GLY A 17 14.14 -0.25 1.59
CA GLY A 17 15.44 -0.74 1.16
C GLY A 17 16.34 -1.01 2.34
N ASP A 18 17.62 -1.20 2.07
CA ASP A 18 18.61 -1.58 3.06
C ASP A 18 19.81 -0.63 3.03
N LEU A 19 20.41 -0.37 4.18
CA LEU A 19 21.72 0.26 4.32
C LEU A 19 22.79 -0.81 4.39
N THR A 20 23.74 -0.79 3.46
CA THR A 20 24.81 -1.79 3.34
C THR A 20 26.18 -1.20 3.61
N LYS A 21 26.99 -1.93 4.37
CA LYS A 21 28.40 -1.62 4.64
C LYS A 21 29.20 -2.91 4.75
N GLY A 22 29.90 -3.27 3.68
CA GLY A 22 30.60 -4.57 3.61
C GLY A 22 29.60 -5.73 3.62
N SER A 23 29.66 -6.59 4.65
CA SER A 23 28.69 -7.66 4.87
C SER A 23 27.49 -7.24 5.71
N ASP A 24 27.55 -6.08 6.35
CA ASP A 24 26.51 -5.62 7.25
C ASP A 24 25.36 -5.02 6.44
N LYS A 25 24.14 -5.41 6.81
CA LYS A 25 22.91 -5.04 6.12
C LYS A 25 21.86 -4.66 7.15
N MET A 26 21.36 -3.43 7.08
CA MET A 26 20.36 -2.89 8.00
C MET A 26 19.12 -2.45 7.22
N PRO A 27 17.94 -3.04 7.47
CA PRO A 27 16.73 -2.67 6.75
C PRO A 27 16.26 -1.28 7.17
N LEU A 28 15.83 -0.49 6.20
CA LEU A 28 15.36 0.88 6.35
C LEU A 28 13.86 0.94 6.11
N TYR A 29 13.16 1.46 7.12
CA TYR A 29 11.70 1.56 7.13
C TYR A 29 11.25 3.02 7.24
N THR A 30 10.15 3.36 6.56
CA THR A 30 9.33 4.53 6.93
C THR A 30 8.18 4.07 7.82
N HIS A 31 7.78 4.88 8.80
CA HIS A 31 6.83 4.47 9.84
C HIS A 31 5.39 4.36 9.32
N THR A 32 4.67 3.30 9.70
CA THR A 32 3.26 3.14 9.30
C THR A 32 2.31 4.10 10.02
N ASN A 33 2.75 4.69 11.14
CA ASN A 33 2.03 5.77 11.82
C ASN A 33 1.87 7.02 10.94
N ASP A 34 2.74 7.22 9.94
CA ASP A 34 2.62 8.30 8.97
C ASP A 34 1.49 8.05 7.95
N GLY A 35 0.81 6.89 8.04
CA GLY A 35 -0.27 6.50 7.13
C GLY A 35 0.20 6.09 5.73
N GLY A 36 1.46 6.33 5.40
CA GLY A 36 2.08 6.02 4.12
C GLY A 36 3.04 7.10 3.68
N PHE A 37 3.32 7.19 2.38
CA PHE A 37 4.30 8.13 1.82
C PHE A 37 4.02 8.46 0.34
N CYS A 38 4.64 9.52 -0.15
CA CYS A 38 4.68 9.89 -1.56
C CYS A 38 6.00 9.43 -2.19
N LEU A 39 5.95 8.65 -3.27
CA LEU A 39 7.10 8.28 -4.09
C LEU A 39 7.13 9.13 -5.36
N LEU A 40 8.05 10.08 -5.43
CA LEU A 40 8.22 10.98 -6.57
C LEU A 40 9.49 10.64 -7.34
N TYR A 41 9.41 10.60 -8.67
CA TYR A 41 10.54 10.15 -9.47
C TYR A 41 10.65 10.86 -10.81
N ASP A 42 11.85 10.92 -11.39
CA ASP A 42 12.01 11.34 -12.78
C ASP A 42 11.73 10.19 -13.75
N LYS A 43 11.52 10.50 -15.03
CA LYS A 43 11.17 9.51 -16.05
C LYS A 43 12.17 8.36 -16.18
N VAL A 44 13.46 8.63 -15.98
CA VAL A 44 14.50 7.60 -16.07
C VAL A 44 14.48 6.64 -14.88
N SER A 45 13.90 7.06 -13.76
CA SER A 45 13.78 6.28 -12.53
C SER A 45 12.47 5.50 -12.42
N GLU A 46 11.55 5.61 -13.38
CA GLU A 46 10.22 4.98 -13.34
C GLU A 46 10.29 3.47 -13.09
N VAL A 47 11.21 2.77 -13.77
CA VAL A 47 11.39 1.31 -13.58
C VAL A 47 11.84 0.97 -12.15
N LYS A 48 12.73 1.78 -11.55
CA LYS A 48 13.16 1.57 -10.15
C LYS A 48 12.01 1.85 -9.17
N ALA A 49 11.24 2.91 -9.41
CA ALA A 49 10.07 3.23 -8.60
C ALA A 49 9.03 2.10 -8.64
N ASP A 50 8.71 1.61 -9.83
CA ASP A 50 7.75 0.53 -10.02
C ASP A 50 8.24 -0.78 -9.35
N ALA A 51 9.54 -1.10 -9.47
CA ALA A 51 10.13 -2.27 -8.83
C ALA A 51 10.06 -2.22 -7.30
N LEU A 52 10.29 -1.03 -6.70
CA LEU A 52 10.17 -0.82 -5.26
C LEU A 52 8.73 -0.99 -4.79
N LEU A 53 7.76 -0.34 -5.46
CA LEU A 53 6.35 -0.44 -5.09
C LEU A 53 5.85 -1.87 -5.19
N GLU A 54 6.19 -2.58 -6.27
CA GLU A 54 5.80 -3.97 -6.47
C GLU A 54 6.42 -4.90 -5.41
N SER A 55 7.71 -4.71 -5.08
CA SER A 55 8.40 -5.50 -4.05
C SER A 55 7.81 -5.25 -2.67
N LEU A 56 7.54 -4.00 -2.32
CA LEU A 56 6.93 -3.61 -1.05
C LEU A 56 5.53 -4.24 -0.89
N CYS A 57 4.71 -4.18 -1.95
CA CYS A 57 3.39 -4.79 -1.96
C CYS A 57 3.44 -6.29 -1.70
N LEU A 58 4.33 -7.00 -2.40
CA LEU A 58 4.51 -8.44 -2.24
C LEU A 58 5.05 -8.81 -0.86
N GLU A 59 6.04 -8.06 -0.34
CA GLU A 59 6.61 -8.28 0.99
C GLU A 59 5.56 -8.11 2.09
N LEU A 60 4.72 -7.07 2.00
CA LEU A 60 3.65 -6.87 2.98
C LEU A 60 2.64 -8.01 2.94
N LEU A 61 2.22 -8.43 1.75
CA LEU A 61 1.29 -9.56 1.61
C LEU A 61 1.88 -10.88 2.10
N SER A 62 3.19 -11.11 1.92
CA SER A 62 3.82 -12.36 2.35
C SER A 62 4.00 -12.45 3.86
N LYS A 63 4.17 -11.30 4.54
CA LYS A 63 4.28 -11.22 6.00
C LYS A 63 2.94 -11.23 6.74
N MET A 64 1.84 -10.97 6.04
CA MET A 64 0.52 -10.87 6.64
C MET A 64 -0.32 -12.14 6.42
N PRO A 65 -1.23 -12.50 7.35
CA PRO A 65 -2.17 -13.59 7.17
C PRO A 65 -2.99 -13.42 5.89
N HIS A 66 -3.40 -14.54 5.28
CA HIS A 66 -4.23 -14.52 4.08
C HIS A 66 -5.50 -13.67 4.28
N GLU A 67 -5.88 -12.91 3.25
CA GLU A 67 -7.02 -11.97 3.22
C GLU A 67 -7.00 -10.84 4.27
N SER A 68 -5.98 -10.77 5.12
CA SER A 68 -5.87 -9.71 6.12
C SER A 68 -5.42 -8.37 5.52
N LEU A 69 -4.82 -8.37 4.32
CA LEU A 69 -4.44 -7.17 3.58
C LEU A 69 -4.96 -7.23 2.14
N LYS A 70 -5.55 -6.14 1.66
CA LYS A 70 -5.91 -5.93 0.26
C LYS A 70 -5.18 -4.74 -0.33
N ILE A 71 -4.66 -4.89 -1.54
CA ILE A 71 -3.99 -3.84 -2.30
C ILE A 71 -4.96 -3.28 -3.33
N ASN A 72 -5.20 -1.98 -3.28
CA ASN A 72 -6.10 -1.27 -4.17
C ASN A 72 -5.33 -0.20 -4.93
N MET A 73 -5.39 -0.19 -6.26
CA MET A 73 -4.63 0.74 -7.09
C MET A 73 -5.54 1.60 -7.94
N PHE A 74 -5.35 2.91 -7.86
CA PHE A 74 -5.96 3.89 -8.74
C PHE A 74 -5.00 4.22 -9.89
N ASP A 75 -5.25 3.65 -11.08
CA ASP A 75 -4.42 3.92 -12.26
C ASP A 75 -5.17 3.70 -13.59
N PHE A 76 -5.34 4.77 -14.39
CA PHE A 76 -5.84 4.73 -15.78
C PHE A 76 -4.78 4.29 -16.80
N GLY A 77 -3.54 4.14 -16.37
CA GLY A 77 -2.38 3.92 -17.22
C GLY A 77 -2.30 2.51 -17.79
N LYS A 78 -1.20 2.27 -18.51
CA LYS A 78 -0.82 0.91 -18.90
C LYS A 78 -0.54 0.08 -17.64
N LYS A 79 -0.85 -1.20 -17.70
CA LYS A 79 -0.53 -2.17 -16.65
C LYS A 79 0.97 -2.11 -16.31
N LYS A 80 1.31 -1.76 -15.05
CA LYS A 80 2.68 -1.63 -14.56
C LYS A 80 3.16 -2.82 -13.72
N PHE A 81 2.35 -3.19 -12.72
CA PHE A 81 2.71 -4.21 -11.73
C PHE A 81 2.29 -5.61 -12.20
N TYR A 82 3.12 -6.20 -13.07
CA TYR A 82 2.87 -7.51 -13.65
C TYR A 82 2.91 -8.63 -12.59
N SER A 83 3.81 -8.55 -11.62
CA SER A 83 3.96 -9.54 -10.56
C SER A 83 2.80 -9.50 -9.56
N LEU A 84 2.10 -8.37 -9.43
CA LEU A 84 0.85 -8.32 -8.65
C LEU A 84 -0.36 -8.93 -9.37
N SER A 85 -0.27 -9.15 -10.69
CA SER A 85 -1.43 -9.58 -11.50
C SER A 85 -2.05 -10.91 -11.06
N PRO A 86 -1.27 -11.96 -10.72
CA PRO A 86 -1.85 -13.23 -10.24
C PRO A 86 -2.74 -13.05 -9.01
N LEU A 87 -2.47 -12.03 -8.18
CA LEU A 87 -3.19 -11.75 -6.94
C LEU A 87 -4.61 -11.19 -7.17
N GLN A 88 -4.95 -10.80 -8.41
CA GLN A 88 -6.31 -10.38 -8.76
C GLN A 88 -7.30 -11.56 -8.68
N HIS A 89 -6.86 -12.77 -9.04
CA HIS A 89 -7.70 -13.97 -9.03
C HIS A 89 -8.10 -14.40 -7.61
N VAL A 90 -7.25 -14.11 -6.63
CA VAL A 90 -7.51 -14.36 -5.19
C VAL A 90 -7.99 -13.10 -4.46
N GLN A 91 -8.39 -12.05 -5.20
CA GLN A 91 -8.97 -10.81 -4.64
C GLN A 91 -8.08 -10.06 -3.62
N LEU A 92 -6.77 -10.29 -3.64
CA LEU A 92 -5.80 -9.57 -2.80
C LEU A 92 -5.30 -8.29 -3.48
N TYR A 93 -5.45 -8.17 -4.80
CA TYR A 93 -5.07 -6.99 -5.56
C TYR A 93 -6.20 -6.57 -6.51
N ARG A 94 -6.50 -5.27 -6.55
CA ARG A 94 -7.48 -4.68 -7.47
C ARG A 94 -6.94 -3.40 -8.08
N THR A 95 -7.06 -3.25 -9.39
CA THR A 95 -6.77 -1.99 -10.10
C THR A 95 -8.07 -1.41 -10.63
N VAL A 96 -8.34 -0.14 -10.34
CA VAL A 96 -9.43 0.63 -10.92
C VAL A 96 -8.88 1.60 -11.97
N TYR A 97 -9.47 1.57 -13.15
CA TYR A 97 -8.90 2.16 -14.38
C TYR A 97 -9.93 2.93 -15.20
N ASN A 98 -11.12 3.20 -14.66
CA ASN A 98 -12.11 4.09 -15.27
C ASN A 98 -12.74 4.99 -14.18
N PRO A 99 -13.31 6.17 -14.52
CA PRO A 99 -13.72 7.14 -13.50
C PRO A 99 -14.81 6.59 -12.56
N LYS A 100 -15.74 5.81 -13.11
CA LYS A 100 -16.79 5.15 -12.33
C LYS A 100 -16.21 4.19 -11.29
N MET A 101 -15.33 3.28 -11.70
CA MET A 101 -14.70 2.32 -10.79
C MET A 101 -13.86 3.01 -9.70
N MET A 102 -13.22 4.13 -10.04
CA MET A 102 -12.47 4.93 -9.06
C MET A 102 -13.40 5.58 -8.05
N SER A 103 -14.48 6.24 -8.49
CA SER A 103 -15.47 6.84 -7.60
C SER A 103 -16.11 5.81 -6.67
N ASP A 104 -16.44 4.62 -7.20
CA ASP A 104 -17.00 3.50 -6.45
C ASP A 104 -16.02 3.01 -5.37
N LEU A 105 -14.76 2.74 -5.73
CA LEU A 105 -13.74 2.28 -4.79
C LEU A 105 -13.39 3.35 -3.74
N PHE A 106 -13.28 4.61 -4.13
CA PHE A 106 -13.04 5.70 -3.19
C PHE A 106 -14.16 5.79 -2.14
N SER A 107 -15.42 5.71 -2.60
CA SER A 107 -16.59 5.71 -1.73
C SER A 107 -16.66 4.47 -0.83
N GLU A 108 -16.22 3.30 -1.30
CA GLU A 108 -16.11 2.06 -0.52
C GLU A 108 -15.08 2.20 0.62
N LEU A 109 -13.90 2.75 0.31
CA LEU A 109 -12.85 2.99 1.30
C LEU A 109 -13.27 4.06 2.31
N GLU A 110 -13.90 5.16 1.89
CA GLU A 110 -14.44 6.17 2.80
C GLU A 110 -15.48 5.56 3.76
N LYS A 111 -16.43 4.77 3.25
CA LYS A 111 -17.42 4.10 4.11
C LYS A 111 -16.74 3.18 5.12
N THR A 112 -15.69 2.47 4.70
CA THR A 112 -14.89 1.61 5.58
C THR A 112 -14.23 2.42 6.70
N ILE A 113 -13.59 3.54 6.35
CA ILE A 113 -12.96 4.45 7.31
C ILE A 113 -14.00 5.00 8.31
N VAL A 114 -15.11 5.54 7.81
CA VAL A 114 -16.18 6.12 8.63
C VAL A 114 -16.77 5.08 9.58
N ARG A 115 -17.14 3.91 9.06
CA ARG A 115 -17.68 2.81 9.87
C ARG A 115 -16.72 2.43 11.00
N ARG A 116 -15.43 2.27 10.69
CA ARG A 116 -14.41 1.90 11.67
C ARG A 116 -14.27 2.93 12.77
N HIS A 117 -14.20 4.22 12.44
CA HIS A 117 -14.16 5.30 13.42
C HIS A 117 -15.43 5.38 14.29
N GLN A 118 -16.61 5.09 13.71
CA GLN A 118 -17.87 5.18 14.44
C GLN A 118 -18.18 3.96 15.32
N GLU A 119 -17.77 2.77 14.88
CA GLU A 119 -18.23 1.51 15.47
C GLU A 119 -17.12 0.73 16.19
N LEU A 120 -15.86 0.86 15.75
CA LEU A 120 -14.77 0.00 16.23
C LEU A 120 -13.75 0.77 17.08
N LEU A 121 -13.36 1.97 16.63
CA LEU A 121 -12.31 2.73 17.27
C LEU A 121 -12.85 3.49 18.49
N CYS A 122 -12.11 3.42 19.60
CA CYS A 122 -12.44 4.13 20.82
C CYS A 122 -11.17 4.43 21.63
N CYS A 123 -11.30 5.11 22.77
CA CYS A 123 -10.16 5.46 23.62
C CYS A 123 -9.28 4.26 24.05
N ASN A 124 -9.85 3.06 24.12
CA ASN A 124 -9.13 1.83 24.49
C ASN A 124 -8.63 1.01 23.28
N ARG A 125 -8.98 1.44 22.06
CA ARG A 125 -8.64 0.84 20.76
C ARG A 125 -8.59 1.97 19.70
N PRO A 126 -7.58 2.86 19.75
CA PRO A 126 -7.50 4.02 18.85
C PRO A 126 -7.23 3.66 17.38
N SER A 127 -6.83 2.41 17.08
CA SER A 127 -6.53 1.98 15.71
C SER A 127 -7.08 0.59 15.38
N ILE A 128 -7.21 0.29 14.09
CA ILE A 128 -7.56 -1.06 13.62
C ILE A 128 -6.52 -2.08 13.99
N THR A 129 -5.24 -1.71 14.04
CA THR A 129 -4.18 -2.59 14.54
C THR A 129 -4.49 -3.06 15.96
N GLU A 130 -4.84 -2.14 16.86
CA GLU A 130 -5.21 -2.51 18.22
C GLU A 130 -6.53 -3.27 18.32
N HIS A 131 -7.53 -2.90 17.50
CA HIS A 131 -8.77 -3.66 17.42
C HIS A 131 -8.50 -5.09 16.98
N ASN A 132 -7.69 -5.30 15.94
CA ASN A 132 -7.34 -6.61 15.43
C ASN A 132 -6.53 -7.43 16.42
N GLN A 133 -5.67 -6.83 17.24
CA GLN A 133 -4.97 -7.56 18.29
C GLN A 133 -5.91 -8.05 19.42
N LYS A 134 -6.96 -7.29 19.72
CA LYS A 134 -7.86 -7.55 20.87
C LYS A 134 -9.17 -8.27 20.49
N SER A 135 -9.61 -8.17 19.24
CA SER A 135 -10.90 -8.68 18.74
C SER A 135 -10.76 -10.09 18.18
N LYS A 136 -11.82 -10.89 18.30
CA LYS A 136 -11.95 -12.17 17.56
C LYS A 136 -12.35 -11.94 16.10
N LEU A 137 -13.11 -10.88 15.84
CA LEU A 137 -13.50 -10.47 14.49
C LEU A 137 -12.42 -9.50 13.98
N LYS A 138 -11.51 -10.03 13.18
CA LYS A 138 -10.44 -9.27 12.54
C LYS A 138 -10.98 -8.51 11.34
N GLU A 139 -10.41 -7.34 11.10
CA GLU A 139 -10.73 -6.42 10.02
C GLU A 139 -9.60 -6.40 9.00
N THR A 140 -9.93 -6.47 7.71
CA THR A 140 -8.94 -6.40 6.63
C THR A 140 -8.31 -5.00 6.53
N TYR A 141 -6.99 -4.93 6.43
CA TYR A 141 -6.27 -3.71 6.11
C TYR A 141 -6.31 -3.43 4.61
N HIS A 142 -6.15 -2.16 4.24
CA HIS A 142 -6.08 -1.74 2.84
C HIS A 142 -4.78 -0.98 2.60
N LEU A 143 -3.99 -1.43 1.63
CA LEU A 143 -2.92 -0.62 1.05
C LEU A 143 -3.43 0.00 -0.25
N VAL A 144 -3.38 1.31 -0.37
CA VAL A 144 -3.92 2.08 -1.48
C VAL A 144 -2.79 2.72 -2.26
N LEU A 145 -2.59 2.29 -3.49
CA LEU A 145 -1.64 2.88 -4.42
C LEU A 145 -2.35 3.94 -5.26
N ILE A 146 -1.91 5.20 -5.17
CA ILE A 146 -2.50 6.32 -5.91
C ILE A 146 -1.50 6.80 -6.95
N ASN A 147 -1.75 6.52 -8.24
CA ASN A 147 -0.98 7.15 -9.31
C ASN A 147 -1.47 8.60 -9.46
N LEU A 148 -0.70 9.56 -8.94
CA LEU A 148 -1.07 10.98 -8.89
C LEU A 148 -1.35 11.59 -10.25
N LYS A 149 -0.71 11.09 -11.31
CA LYS A 149 -0.97 11.54 -12.69
C LYS A 149 -2.36 11.15 -13.19
N ASN A 150 -2.87 10.03 -12.70
CA ASN A 150 -4.07 9.37 -13.17
C ASN A 150 -5.17 9.34 -12.10
N PHE A 151 -5.00 10.00 -10.96
CA PHE A 151 -6.04 10.04 -9.95
C PHE A 151 -7.03 11.16 -10.31
N PRO A 152 -8.36 10.93 -10.25
CA PRO A 152 -9.38 11.88 -10.69
C PRO A 152 -9.61 12.95 -9.63
N THR A 153 -8.56 13.72 -9.35
CA THR A 153 -8.47 14.71 -8.28
C THR A 153 -9.52 15.81 -8.36
N ASP A 154 -9.98 16.11 -9.57
CA ASP A 154 -10.90 17.21 -9.84
C ASP A 154 -12.37 16.78 -9.75
N GLU A 155 -12.64 15.47 -9.73
CA GLU A 155 -13.98 14.89 -9.55
C GLU A 155 -14.33 14.70 -8.06
N ILE A 156 -13.32 14.67 -7.19
CA ILE A 156 -13.49 14.46 -5.75
C ILE A 156 -13.32 15.79 -5.02
N GLU A 157 -14.30 16.14 -4.18
CA GLU A 157 -14.23 17.34 -3.35
C GLU A 157 -12.98 17.32 -2.45
N LEU A 158 -12.23 18.43 -2.46
CA LEU A 158 -10.99 18.60 -1.67
C LEU A 158 -11.15 18.18 -0.20
N ARG A 159 -12.27 18.58 0.43
CA ARG A 159 -12.56 18.25 1.83
C ARG A 159 -12.66 16.75 2.07
N ARG A 160 -13.23 15.99 1.13
CA ARG A 160 -13.31 14.52 1.21
C ARG A 160 -11.93 13.91 1.19
N ILE A 161 -11.03 14.42 0.34
CA ILE A 161 -9.65 13.93 0.24
C ILE A 161 -8.86 14.25 1.51
N GLN A 162 -8.99 15.45 2.05
CA GLN A 162 -8.37 15.82 3.33
C GLN A 162 -8.83 14.89 4.46
N ASN A 163 -10.15 14.72 4.62
CA ASN A 163 -10.70 13.80 5.62
C ASN A 163 -10.23 12.36 5.40
N PHE A 164 -10.15 11.92 4.14
CA PHE A 164 -9.71 10.59 3.76
C PHE A 164 -8.28 10.34 4.22
N VAL A 165 -7.32 11.19 3.83
CA VAL A 165 -5.90 11.00 4.18
C VAL A 165 -5.66 11.13 5.69
N GLU A 166 -6.34 12.07 6.36
CA GLU A 166 -6.20 12.29 7.81
C GLU A 166 -6.74 11.14 8.66
N SER A 167 -7.80 10.46 8.19
CA SER A 167 -8.51 9.44 8.97
C SER A 167 -8.09 8.01 8.62
N ALA A 168 -7.41 7.81 7.50
CA ALA A 168 -7.14 6.51 6.90
C ALA A 168 -6.28 5.59 7.79
N SER A 169 -5.15 6.10 8.31
CA SER A 169 -4.14 5.27 8.99
C SER A 169 -4.70 4.54 10.22
N HIS A 170 -5.38 5.28 11.11
CA HIS A 170 -6.04 4.70 12.29
C HIS A 170 -7.12 3.69 11.90
N ALA A 171 -7.80 3.92 10.77
CA ALA A 171 -8.80 3.01 10.22
C ALA A 171 -8.20 1.82 9.43
N GLY A 172 -6.88 1.62 9.47
CA GLY A 172 -6.21 0.50 8.81
C GLY A 172 -6.17 0.62 7.28
N VAL A 173 -6.27 1.84 6.76
CA VAL A 173 -6.09 2.18 5.35
C VAL A 173 -4.78 2.97 5.22
N TYR A 174 -3.84 2.43 4.46
CA TYR A 174 -2.52 3.01 4.24
C TYR A 174 -2.37 3.45 2.79
N ILE A 175 -1.72 4.57 2.53
CA ILE A 175 -1.74 5.21 1.22
C ILE A 175 -0.31 5.46 0.72
N ILE A 176 0.04 4.88 -0.42
CA ILE A 176 1.27 5.21 -1.14
C ILE A 176 0.87 5.94 -2.42
N ALA A 177 1.07 7.25 -2.42
CA ALA A 177 0.90 8.05 -3.62
C ALA A 177 2.20 8.05 -4.42
N PHE A 178 2.12 7.99 -5.75
CA PHE A 178 3.31 7.98 -6.59
C PHE A 178 3.08 8.73 -7.90
N GLY A 179 4.14 9.27 -8.46
CA GLY A 179 4.09 10.01 -9.72
C GLY A 179 5.40 10.68 -10.05
N TYR A 180 5.41 11.44 -11.15
CA TYR A 180 6.62 12.15 -11.52
C TYR A 180 6.86 13.39 -10.64
N HIS A 181 8.09 13.90 -10.59
CA HIS A 181 8.44 15.11 -9.83
C HIS A 181 7.55 16.32 -10.18
N GLU A 182 7.12 16.42 -11.44
CA GLU A 182 6.21 17.47 -11.92
C GLU A 182 4.87 17.52 -11.15
N MET A 183 4.49 16.47 -10.42
CA MET A 183 3.29 16.48 -9.57
C MET A 183 3.40 17.49 -8.43
N GLU A 184 4.60 17.86 -7.98
CA GLU A 184 4.78 18.90 -6.95
C GLU A 184 4.33 20.28 -7.42
N GLU A 185 4.35 20.52 -8.73
CA GLU A 185 3.91 21.78 -9.34
C GLU A 185 2.45 21.71 -9.82
N SER A 186 1.71 20.65 -9.46
CA SER A 186 0.32 20.47 -9.87
C SER A 186 -0.56 21.60 -9.37
N GLU A 187 -1.38 22.17 -10.26
CA GLU A 187 -2.42 23.16 -9.91
C GLU A 187 -3.59 22.54 -9.14
N SER A 188 -3.72 21.21 -9.14
CA SER A 188 -4.82 20.54 -8.45
C SER A 188 -4.61 20.59 -6.93
N LYS A 189 -5.51 21.31 -6.25
CA LYS A 189 -5.51 21.42 -4.78
C LYS A 189 -5.59 20.07 -4.10
N THR A 190 -6.25 19.10 -4.73
CA THR A 190 -6.39 17.75 -4.21
C THR A 190 -5.07 16.98 -4.28
N THR A 191 -4.33 17.07 -5.41
CA THR A 191 -2.96 16.52 -5.51
C THR A 191 -2.07 17.12 -4.43
N GLN A 192 -2.13 18.45 -4.27
CA GLN A 192 -1.34 19.16 -3.25
C GLN A 192 -1.72 18.73 -1.83
N ALA A 193 -3.00 18.48 -1.55
CA ALA A 193 -3.42 17.98 -0.24
C ALA A 193 -2.81 16.60 0.08
N ILE A 194 -2.77 15.68 -0.89
CA ILE A 194 -2.12 14.37 -0.72
C ILE A 194 -0.60 14.55 -0.52
N LEU A 195 0.05 15.35 -1.38
CA LEU A 195 1.50 15.59 -1.33
C LEU A 195 1.96 16.29 -0.05
N ASN A 196 1.14 17.16 0.54
CA ASN A 196 1.46 17.88 1.77
C ASN A 196 1.20 17.06 3.03
N HIS A 197 0.34 16.04 2.94
CA HIS A 197 0.03 15.18 4.08
C HIS A 197 1.11 14.12 4.30
N PHE A 198 1.65 13.55 3.22
CA PHE A 198 2.58 12.42 3.28
C PHE A 198 4.03 12.83 3.05
N LYS A 199 4.94 12.14 3.74
CA LYS A 199 6.39 12.29 3.56
C LYS A 199 6.81 11.94 2.14
N LYS A 200 7.82 12.61 1.60
CA LYS A 200 8.25 12.46 0.20
C LYS A 200 9.56 11.70 0.07
N LEU A 201 9.51 10.52 -0.56
CA LEU A 201 10.68 9.80 -1.04
C LEU A 201 10.91 10.15 -2.51
N LYS A 202 12.05 10.75 -2.83
CA LYS A 202 12.38 11.19 -4.19
C LYS A 202 13.41 10.28 -4.85
N ILE A 203 13.25 9.98 -6.13
CA ILE A 203 14.24 9.30 -6.97
C ILE A 203 14.65 10.20 -8.13
N THR A 204 15.94 10.52 -8.23
CA THR A 204 16.48 11.37 -9.30
C THR A 204 17.70 10.69 -9.91
N ALA A 205 17.70 10.54 -11.23
CA ALA A 205 18.72 9.85 -12.00
C ALA A 205 19.02 8.43 -11.43
N GLY A 206 18.01 7.76 -10.92
CA GLY A 206 18.10 6.43 -10.32
C GLY A 206 18.58 6.40 -8.86
N GLU A 207 18.88 7.54 -8.25
CA GLU A 207 19.34 7.64 -6.86
C GLU A 207 18.20 8.07 -5.92
N PHE A 208 18.10 7.43 -4.76
CA PHE A 208 17.07 7.72 -3.76
C PHE A 208 17.55 8.83 -2.81
N ALA A 209 16.75 9.88 -2.66
CA ALA A 209 17.00 10.94 -1.70
C ALA A 209 16.47 10.53 -0.31
N ILE A 210 17.32 9.86 0.48
CA ILE A 210 17.01 9.51 1.87
C ILE A 210 17.25 10.74 2.75
N THR A 211 16.17 11.48 3.04
CA THR A 211 16.20 12.69 3.87
C THR A 211 15.86 12.36 5.33
N LYS A 212 16.11 13.30 6.24
CA LYS A 212 15.70 13.19 7.66
C LYS A 212 14.21 12.99 7.87
N GLU A 213 13.40 13.44 6.91
CA GLU A 213 11.95 13.25 6.93
C GLU A 213 11.60 11.75 6.78
N ILE A 214 12.31 11.06 5.89
CA ILE A 214 12.11 9.63 5.61
C ILE A 214 12.82 8.74 6.64
N PHE A 215 14.04 9.11 7.02
CA PHE A 215 14.87 8.35 7.94
C PHE A 215 15.67 9.28 8.83
N GLU A 216 15.40 9.26 10.14
CA GLU A 216 15.93 10.24 11.08
C GLU A 216 17.47 10.19 11.21
N PHE A 217 18.06 9.00 11.06
CA PHE A 217 19.50 8.73 11.24
C PHE A 217 20.30 8.88 9.93
N THR A 218 20.10 9.98 9.21
CA THR A 218 20.78 10.24 7.92
C THR A 218 22.31 10.19 8.00
N GLU A 219 22.91 10.38 9.18
CA GLU A 219 24.35 10.24 9.43
C GLU A 219 24.88 8.84 9.07
N LEU A 220 24.03 7.79 9.12
CA LEU A 220 24.42 6.45 8.70
C LEU A 220 24.65 6.34 7.18
N LEU A 221 24.17 7.30 6.40
CA LEU A 221 24.43 7.38 4.95
C LEU A 221 25.85 7.89 4.64
N GLU A 222 26.60 8.37 5.64
CA GLU A 222 28.00 8.79 5.46
C GLU A 222 28.93 7.59 5.21
N ASP A 223 28.59 6.43 5.78
CA ASP A 223 29.41 5.22 5.73
C ASP A 223 28.67 3.97 5.24
N HIS A 224 27.36 4.05 4.96
CA HIS A 224 26.57 3.00 4.33
C HIS A 224 26.05 3.43 2.96
N THR A 225 25.86 2.46 2.07
CA THR A 225 25.19 2.65 0.78
C THR A 225 23.73 2.24 0.90
N PHE A 226 22.81 3.04 0.36
CA PHE A 226 21.41 2.68 0.30
C PHE A 226 21.12 1.81 -0.93
N GLU A 227 20.57 0.62 -0.70
CA GLU A 227 20.09 -0.29 -1.72
C GLU A 227 18.55 -0.32 -1.67
N PRO A 228 17.85 0.15 -2.72
CA PRO A 228 16.40 0.18 -2.72
C PRO A 228 15.80 -1.22 -2.71
N LEU A 229 14.62 -1.34 -2.12
CA LEU A 229 13.90 -2.60 -2.07
C LEU A 229 13.64 -3.13 -3.49
N ASN A 230 14.20 -4.28 -3.81
CA ASN A 230 13.93 -5.01 -5.05
C ASN A 230 14.09 -6.50 -4.77
N LEU A 231 13.01 -7.14 -4.33
CA LEU A 231 13.01 -8.53 -3.88
C LEU A 231 12.71 -9.50 -5.02
N GLU A 232 13.04 -10.77 -4.81
CA GLU A 232 12.71 -11.88 -5.71
C GLU A 232 11.20 -12.16 -5.69
N LYS A 233 10.49 -11.58 -6.66
CA LYS A 233 9.02 -11.51 -6.70
C LYS A 233 8.36 -12.88 -6.80
N VAL A 234 9.03 -13.85 -7.43
CA VAL A 234 8.50 -15.23 -7.59
C VAL A 234 8.43 -15.93 -6.24
N GLU A 235 9.45 -15.80 -5.40
CA GLU A 235 9.49 -16.42 -4.06
C GLU A 235 8.41 -15.81 -3.15
N LEU A 236 8.26 -14.48 -3.17
CA LEU A 236 7.20 -13.81 -2.41
C LEU A 236 5.81 -14.24 -2.85
N LEU A 237 5.57 -14.40 -4.16
CA LEU A 237 4.29 -14.91 -4.65
C LEU A 237 4.02 -16.33 -4.16
N GLN A 238 5.02 -17.22 -4.17
CA GLN A 238 4.88 -18.57 -3.63
C GLN A 238 4.55 -18.55 -2.13
N GLU A 239 5.18 -17.68 -1.36
CA GLU A 239 4.89 -17.50 0.07
C GLU A 239 3.45 -17.01 0.28
N ILE A 240 2.99 -15.99 -0.47
CA ILE A 240 1.62 -15.48 -0.40
C ILE A 240 0.60 -16.58 -0.70
N PHE A 241 0.83 -17.38 -1.75
CA PHE A 241 -0.08 -18.48 -2.11
C PHE A 241 0.01 -19.65 -1.14
N SER A 242 1.14 -19.87 -0.46
CA SER A 242 1.27 -20.91 0.57
C SER A 242 0.63 -20.49 1.90
N ASN A 243 0.58 -19.17 2.18
CA ASN A 243 -0.14 -18.60 3.32
C ASN A 243 -1.65 -18.66 3.13
N ALA A 244 -2.13 -18.62 1.88
CA ALA A 244 -3.48 -19.04 1.55
C ALA A 244 -3.54 -20.54 1.82
N ASP A 245 -4.43 -20.99 2.69
CA ASP A 245 -4.63 -22.41 2.94
C ASP A 245 -5.12 -23.05 1.62
N LEU A 246 -4.18 -23.51 0.78
CA LEU A 246 -4.44 -23.97 -0.59
C LEU A 246 -5.49 -25.09 -0.61
N GLU A 247 -5.60 -25.84 0.48
CA GLU A 247 -6.64 -26.86 0.69
C GLU A 247 -8.05 -26.26 0.76
N SER A 248 -8.25 -25.06 1.34
CA SER A 248 -9.56 -24.41 1.39
C SER A 248 -9.98 -23.74 0.08
N LEU A 249 -9.00 -23.33 -0.75
CA LEU A 249 -9.24 -22.75 -2.07
C LEU A 249 -9.50 -23.80 -3.16
N MET A 250 -9.02 -25.03 -2.95
CA MET A 250 -9.33 -26.19 -3.80
C MET A 250 -10.57 -26.96 -3.34
N ASP A 251 -11.24 -26.51 -2.27
CA ASP A 251 -12.52 -27.05 -1.84
C ASP A 251 -13.60 -26.76 -2.91
N PRO A 252 -14.16 -27.79 -3.57
CA PRO A 252 -15.20 -27.61 -4.59
C PRO A 252 -16.41 -26.82 -4.09
N GLU A 253 -16.65 -26.76 -2.77
CA GLU A 253 -17.76 -25.99 -2.18
C GLU A 253 -17.52 -24.47 -2.19
N ASN A 254 -16.26 -24.01 -2.28
CA ASN A 254 -15.90 -22.58 -2.30
C ASN A 254 -15.73 -21.99 -3.70
N ILE A 255 -15.69 -22.84 -4.74
CA ILE A 255 -15.61 -22.41 -6.14
C ILE A 255 -17.00 -21.97 -6.62
N LYS A 256 -17.33 -20.69 -6.43
CA LYS A 256 -18.45 -20.06 -7.13
C LYS A 256 -18.07 -19.87 -8.60
N LEU A 257 -18.38 -20.86 -9.43
CA LEU A 257 -18.38 -20.69 -10.89
C LEU A 257 -19.35 -19.55 -11.23
N GLU A 258 -18.87 -18.56 -11.99
CA GLU A 258 -19.72 -17.51 -12.54
C GLU A 258 -20.77 -18.14 -13.47
N GLU A 259 -21.98 -18.35 -12.96
CA GLU A 259 -23.15 -18.56 -13.80
C GLU A 259 -23.48 -17.22 -14.49
N ASN A 260 -22.88 -16.98 -15.66
CA ASN A 260 -23.50 -16.33 -16.83
C ASN A 260 -22.44 -15.80 -17.82
N THR A 261 -21.82 -16.71 -18.57
CA THR A 261 -21.38 -16.41 -19.94
C THR A 261 -22.38 -17.03 -20.92
N LYS A 262 -23.59 -16.48 -20.96
CA LYS A 262 -24.41 -16.57 -22.17
C LYS A 262 -24.17 -15.31 -22.97
N VAL A 263 -23.51 -15.50 -24.11
CA VAL A 263 -23.47 -14.53 -25.19
C VAL A 263 -24.88 -14.52 -25.79
N GLU A 264 -25.56 -13.38 -25.72
CA GLU A 264 -26.66 -13.05 -26.64
C GLU A 264 -26.12 -12.20 -27.79
#